data_AF-A0A672G030-F1
#
_entry.id   AF-A0A672G030-F1
#
_cell.length_a   1.000
_cell.length_b   1.000
_cell.length_c   1.000
_cell.angle_alpha   90.00
_cell.angle_beta   90.00
_cell.angle_gamma   90.00
#
_symmetry.space_group_name_H-M   'P 1'
#
loop_
_entity.id
_entity.type
_entity.pdbx_description
1 polymer ?
#
loop_
_entity_poly.entity_id
_entity_poly.type
_entity_poly.pdbx_seq_one_letter_code
_entity_poly.pdbx_strand_id
1 'polypeptide(L)'
;MAPTVFGQATYCKEHLTPAHKLRKPMVEKLRRDRINTSIEQLKSLLGPEFLRQQPDSKQEKADILEMAVAYLRSWQQQQQQQQQQQAPSLTSGLMTATDGYSHCVQEAVSFLSHCGAQTQAHRLLLSHFQGLQTSSRGSPSPPASPLRHAASCKGASHAGGALWRPW
;
A
#
# COMPACT_ATOMS: atom_id res chain seq x y z
N MET A 1 51.83 28.86 40.82
CA MET A 1 50.59 29.35 41.45
C MET A 1 49.79 30.08 40.39
N ALA A 2 48.66 29.53 39.96
CA ALA A 2 47.69 30.13 39.06
C ALA A 2 46.28 29.64 39.47
N PRO A 3 45.22 30.47 39.40
CA PRO A 3 44.01 30.26 40.17
C PRO A 3 42.96 29.40 39.47
N THR A 4 42.25 28.60 40.27
CA THR A 4 41.06 27.82 39.94
C THR A 4 39.89 28.74 39.61
N VAL A 5 39.38 28.69 38.38
CA VAL A 5 38.10 29.30 38.00
C VAL A 5 37.01 28.25 38.18
N PHE A 6 36.18 28.43 39.21
CA PHE A 6 34.96 27.66 39.45
C PHE A 6 33.88 28.15 38.48
N GLY A 7 33.67 27.45 37.37
CA GLY A 7 32.57 27.71 36.45
C GLY A 7 31.25 27.20 37.04
N GLN A 8 30.46 28.07 37.67
CA GLN A 8 29.05 27.80 37.93
C GLN A 8 28.30 27.87 36.60
N ALA A 9 28.09 26.71 35.96
CA ALA A 9 27.10 26.58 34.92
C ALA A 9 25.71 26.70 35.57
N THR A 10 25.07 27.83 35.36
CA THR A 10 23.67 28.06 35.70
C THR A 10 22.81 27.08 34.90
N TYR A 11 22.43 25.98 35.53
CA TYR A 11 21.35 25.13 35.02
C TYR A 11 20.05 25.96 35.08
N CYS A 12 19.64 26.52 33.94
CA CYS A 12 18.28 26.98 33.73
C CYS A 12 17.35 25.77 33.85
N LYS A 13 16.91 25.48 35.08
CA LYS A 13 15.86 24.52 35.38
C LYS A 13 14.55 25.14 34.92
N GLU A 14 14.24 25.03 33.63
CA GLU A 14 12.92 25.34 33.11
C GLU A 14 11.89 24.53 33.91
N HIS A 15 11.14 25.25 34.73
CA HIS A 15 10.09 24.74 35.57
C HIS A 15 8.87 24.39 34.71
N LEU A 16 8.96 23.29 33.95
CA LEU A 16 7.78 22.70 33.32
C LEU A 16 6.77 22.35 34.43
N THR A 17 5.60 22.96 34.32
CA THR A 17 4.48 22.83 35.26
C THR A 17 4.17 21.36 35.56
N PRO A 18 3.86 20.99 36.83
CA PRO A 18 3.58 19.60 37.23
C PRO A 18 2.52 18.88 36.38
N ALA A 19 1.59 19.61 35.76
CA ALA A 19 0.57 19.06 34.87
C ALA A 19 1.13 18.43 33.58
N HIS A 20 2.22 18.96 33.00
CA HIS A 20 2.85 18.37 31.81
C HIS A 20 3.66 17.11 32.13
N LYS A 21 4.19 17.02 33.36
CA LYS A 21 4.93 15.86 33.85
C LYS A 21 4.03 14.65 34.17
N LEU A 22 2.75 14.89 34.43
CA LEU A 22 1.75 13.85 34.75
C LEU A 22 0.87 13.43 33.55
N ARG A 23 0.69 14.30 32.54
CA ARG A 23 -0.08 13.93 31.32
C ARG A 23 0.65 12.92 30.43
N LYS A 24 1.95 13.10 30.21
CA LYS A 24 2.78 12.17 29.43
C LYS A 24 2.74 10.72 29.97
N PRO A 25 2.94 10.46 31.28
CA PRO A 25 2.84 9.10 31.81
C PRO A 25 1.43 8.52 31.74
N MET A 26 0.38 9.34 31.84
CA MET A 26 -1.00 8.89 31.67
C MET A 26 -1.28 8.40 30.24
N VAL A 27 -0.87 9.17 29.22
CA VAL A 27 -1.09 8.80 27.82
C VAL A 27 -0.31 7.53 27.45
N GLU A 28 0.94 7.42 27.93
CA GLU A 28 1.74 6.21 27.69
C GLU A 28 1.15 4.98 28.39
N LYS A 29 0.58 5.14 29.60
CA LYS A 29 -0.16 4.07 30.27
C LYS A 29 -1.35 3.61 29.42
N LEU A 30 -2.19 4.55 28.94
CA LEU A 30 -3.33 4.21 28.06
C LEU A 30 -2.87 3.53 26.77
N ARG A 31 -1.75 3.95 26.19
CA ARG A 31 -1.17 3.29 25.01
C ARG A 31 -0.76 1.84 25.30
N ARG A 32 -0.07 1.62 26.42
CA ARG A 32 0.35 0.28 26.86
C ARG A 32 -0.83 -0.62 27.17
N ASP A 33 -1.85 -0.08 27.84
CA ASP A 33 -3.08 -0.81 28.14
C ASP A 33 -3.79 -1.24 26.86
N ARG A 34 -3.91 -0.33 25.88
CA ARG A 34 -4.47 -0.65 24.56
C ARG A 34 -3.68 -1.77 23.86
N ILE A 35 -2.35 -1.68 23.84
CA ILE A 35 -1.50 -2.71 23.23
C ILE A 35 -1.70 -4.06 23.91
N ASN A 36 -1.73 -4.09 25.25
CA ASN A 36 -1.93 -5.33 25.99
C ASN A 36 -3.32 -5.94 25.70
N THR A 37 -4.37 -5.13 25.66
CA THR A 37 -5.71 -5.59 25.27
C THR A 37 -5.72 -6.19 23.87
N SER A 38 -5.06 -5.56 22.90
CA SER A 38 -4.98 -6.10 21.53
C SER A 38 -4.18 -7.40 21.45
N ILE A 39 -3.14 -7.58 22.28
CA ILE A 39 -2.38 -8.84 22.34
C ILE A 39 -3.25 -9.97 22.93
N GLU A 40 -4.03 -9.70 23.98
CA GLU A 40 -4.96 -10.69 24.54
C GLU A 40 -6.09 -11.05 23.56
N GLN A 41 -6.58 -10.07 22.79
CA GLN A 41 -7.53 -10.31 21.70
C GLN A 41 -6.92 -11.22 20.61
N LEU A 42 -5.67 -10.97 20.21
CA LEU A 42 -4.95 -11.84 19.26
C LEU A 42 -4.82 -13.26 19.78
N LYS A 43 -4.46 -13.43 21.06
CA LYS A 43 -4.38 -14.75 21.70
C LYS A 43 -5.69 -15.52 21.61
N SER A 44 -6.81 -14.85 21.88
CA SER A 44 -8.15 -15.45 21.79
C SER A 44 -8.49 -15.88 20.36
N LEU A 45 -8.23 -15.01 19.37
CA LEU A 45 -8.50 -15.30 17.95
C LEU A 45 -7.67 -16.46 17.41
N LEU A 46 -6.41 -16.58 17.88
CA LEU A 46 -5.47 -17.64 17.46
C LEU A 46 -5.57 -18.91 18.33
N GLY A 47 -6.52 -18.97 19.27
CA GLY A 47 -6.70 -20.11 20.17
C GLY A 47 -6.70 -21.48 19.47
N PRO A 48 -7.37 -21.67 18.33
CA PRO A 48 -7.35 -22.93 17.58
C PRO A 48 -5.94 -23.31 17.07
N GLU A 49 -5.22 -22.37 16.48
CA GLU A 49 -3.83 -22.56 16.01
C GLU A 49 -2.91 -22.97 17.15
N PHE A 50 -3.10 -22.37 18.32
CA PHE A 50 -2.34 -22.70 19.50
C PHE A 50 -2.64 -24.09 20.05
N LEU A 51 -3.90 -24.48 20.08
CA LEU A 51 -4.29 -25.83 20.48
C LEU A 51 -3.70 -26.89 19.52
N ARG A 52 -3.58 -26.56 18.22
CA ARG A 52 -2.95 -27.44 17.23
C ARG A 52 -1.45 -27.59 17.40
N GLN A 53 -0.73 -26.52 17.77
CA GLN A 53 0.73 -26.53 17.84
C GLN A 53 1.26 -26.89 19.23
N GLN A 54 0.70 -26.28 20.28
CA GLN A 54 1.14 -26.44 21.67
C GLN A 54 -0.05 -26.31 22.63
N PRO A 55 -0.85 -27.38 22.81
CA PRO A 55 -2.10 -27.36 23.57
C PRO A 55 -1.93 -27.02 25.06
N ASP A 56 -0.81 -27.41 25.67
CA ASP A 56 -0.56 -27.25 27.11
C ASP A 56 0.46 -26.14 27.44
N SER A 57 0.86 -25.34 26.46
CA SER A 57 1.89 -24.31 26.65
C SER A 57 1.30 -22.96 27.04
N LYS A 58 1.87 -22.35 28.08
CA LYS A 58 1.55 -20.98 28.45
C LYS A 58 2.19 -20.03 27.44
N GLN A 59 1.35 -19.21 26.83
CA GLN A 59 1.77 -18.38 25.72
C GLN A 59 2.32 -17.06 26.20
N GLU A 60 3.59 -16.84 25.91
CA GLU A 60 4.25 -15.56 26.11
C GLU A 60 3.84 -14.58 25.01
N LYS A 61 4.11 -13.30 25.24
CA LYS A 61 3.77 -12.25 24.26
C LYS A 61 4.52 -12.45 22.94
N ALA A 62 5.74 -12.99 22.99
CA ALA A 62 6.52 -13.30 21.80
C ALA A 62 5.81 -14.39 20.97
N ASP A 63 5.42 -15.50 21.61
CA ASP A 63 4.70 -16.61 20.96
C ASP A 63 3.40 -16.12 20.31
N ILE A 64 2.65 -15.24 21.01
CA ILE A 64 1.40 -14.68 20.49
C ILE A 64 1.64 -13.92 19.18
N LEU A 65 2.68 -13.09 19.14
CA LEU A 65 3.02 -12.30 17.97
C LEU A 65 3.60 -13.14 16.84
N GLU A 66 4.42 -14.13 17.17
CA GLU A 66 5.00 -15.05 16.18
C GLU A 66 3.92 -15.88 15.49
N MET A 67 2.99 -16.45 16.27
CA MET A 67 1.83 -17.17 15.72
C MET A 67 0.96 -16.27 14.84
N ALA A 68 0.71 -15.03 15.27
CA ALA A 68 -0.05 -14.07 14.48
C ALA A 68 0.58 -13.81 13.11
N VAL A 69 1.90 -13.63 13.07
CA VAL A 69 2.64 -13.45 11.82
C VAL A 69 2.57 -14.71 10.95
N ALA A 70 2.79 -15.88 11.53
CA ALA A 70 2.70 -17.15 10.82
C ALA A 70 1.31 -17.35 10.20
N TYR A 71 0.25 -17.11 10.98
CA TYR A 71 -1.14 -17.21 10.53
C TYR A 71 -1.46 -16.25 9.38
N LEU A 72 -1.05 -14.98 9.49
CA LEU A 72 -1.30 -14.00 8.42
C LEU A 72 -0.55 -14.36 7.13
N ARG A 73 0.67 -14.89 7.24
CA ARG A 73 1.45 -15.36 6.09
C ARG A 73 0.77 -16.56 5.41
N SER A 74 0.31 -17.55 6.17
CA SER A 74 -0.39 -18.70 5.61
C SER A 74 -1.73 -18.31 5.00
N TRP A 75 -2.48 -17.42 5.67
CA TRP A 75 -3.75 -16.90 5.15
C TRP A 75 -3.56 -16.16 3.83
N GLN A 76 -2.55 -15.28 3.72
CA GLN A 76 -2.25 -14.56 2.48
C GLN A 76 -1.89 -15.51 1.33
N GLN A 77 -1.11 -16.55 1.60
CA GLN A 77 -0.76 -17.56 0.59
C GLN A 77 -1.99 -18.34 0.13
N GLN A 78 -2.86 -18.74 1.05
CA GLN A 78 -4.11 -19.43 0.73
C GLN A 78 -5.04 -18.56 -0.11
N GLN A 79 -5.14 -17.25 0.19
CA GLN A 79 -5.92 -16.31 -0.61
C GLN A 79 -5.38 -16.16 -2.05
N GLN A 80 -4.06 -16.08 -2.22
CA GLN A 80 -3.45 -16.05 -3.56
C GLN A 80 -3.72 -17.34 -4.35
N GLN A 81 -3.63 -18.50 -3.69
CA GLN A 81 -3.92 -19.78 -4.34
C GLN A 81 -5.41 -19.91 -4.71
N GLN A 82 -6.34 -19.48 -3.85
CA GLN A 82 -7.76 -19.46 -4.19
C GLN A 82 -8.06 -18.52 -5.36
N GLN A 83 -7.41 -17.37 -5.42
CA GLN A 83 -7.57 -16.42 -6.52
C GLN A 83 -7.03 -16.98 -7.86
N GLN A 84 -5.99 -17.81 -7.83
CA GLN A 84 -5.51 -18.54 -9.01
C GLN A 84 -6.44 -19.69 -9.41
N GLN A 85 -7.06 -20.40 -8.46
CA GLN A 85 -7.95 -21.54 -8.75
C GLN A 85 -9.35 -21.12 -9.21
N GLN A 86 -9.83 -19.93 -8.81
CA GLN A 86 -11.14 -19.41 -9.22
C GLN A 86 -11.10 -18.49 -10.45
N ALA A 87 -9.93 -18.23 -11.03
CA ALA A 87 -9.80 -17.39 -12.21
C ALA A 87 -9.55 -18.22 -13.48
N PRO A 88 -10.57 -18.50 -14.32
CA PRO A 88 -10.35 -18.43 -15.74
C PRO A 88 -10.10 -16.94 -16.06
N SER A 89 -8.83 -16.55 -16.24
CA SER A 89 -8.42 -15.35 -17.00
C SER A 89 -9.25 -14.07 -16.79
N LEU A 90 -9.45 -13.57 -15.58
CA LEU A 90 -10.04 -12.24 -15.36
C LEU A 90 -9.15 -11.38 -14.45
N THR A 91 -8.25 -10.67 -15.09
CA THR A 91 -7.38 -9.59 -14.58
C THR A 91 -8.22 -8.37 -14.17
N SER A 92 -9.14 -8.53 -13.22
CA SER A 92 -10.15 -7.49 -12.89
C SER A 92 -9.80 -6.59 -11.70
N GLY A 93 -8.57 -6.63 -11.18
CA GLY A 93 -8.18 -5.82 -10.01
C GLY A 93 -7.60 -4.45 -10.33
N LEU A 94 -6.89 -4.33 -11.46
CA LEU A 94 -6.35 -3.07 -11.96
C LEU A 94 -6.01 -3.32 -13.42
N MET A 95 -6.94 -3.03 -14.33
CA MET A 95 -6.57 -2.94 -15.74
C MET A 95 -5.49 -1.85 -15.81
N THR A 96 -4.27 -2.23 -16.14
CA THR A 96 -3.25 -1.23 -16.43
C THR A 96 -3.77 -0.42 -17.62
N ALA A 97 -3.39 0.86 -17.74
CA ALA A 97 -3.91 1.71 -18.82
C ALA A 97 -3.70 1.09 -20.23
N THR A 98 -2.68 0.24 -20.37
CA THR A 98 -2.39 -0.56 -21.55
C THR A 98 -3.40 -1.68 -21.80
N ASP A 99 -3.90 -2.35 -20.75
CA ASP A 99 -4.93 -3.40 -20.86
C ASP A 99 -6.27 -2.82 -21.30
N GLY A 100 -6.66 -1.68 -20.71
CA GLY A 100 -7.90 -0.99 -21.07
C GLY A 100 -7.89 -0.47 -22.51
N TYR A 101 -6.74 0.05 -22.96
CA TYR A 101 -6.56 0.46 -24.36
C TYR A 101 -6.70 -0.71 -25.34
N SER A 102 -6.02 -1.83 -25.08
CA SER A 102 -6.11 -3.03 -25.92
C SER A 102 -7.53 -3.57 -26.01
N HIS A 103 -8.25 -3.59 -24.88
CA HIS A 103 -9.65 -4.02 -24.83
C HIS A 103 -10.56 -3.14 -25.69
N CYS A 104 -10.44 -1.81 -25.56
CA CYS A 104 -11.21 -0.85 -26.34
C CYS A 104 -10.96 -1.01 -27.86
N VAL A 105 -9.70 -1.19 -28.26
CA VAL A 105 -9.34 -1.43 -29.67
C VAL A 105 -9.94 -2.74 -30.18
N GLN A 106 -9.90 -3.80 -29.38
CA GLN A 106 -10.48 -5.10 -29.74
C GLN A 106 -12.00 -5.02 -29.91
N GLU A 107 -12.69 -4.32 -29.00
CA GLU A 107 -14.12 -4.11 -29.05
C GLU A 107 -14.54 -3.26 -30.25
N ALA A 108 -13.78 -2.22 -30.59
CA ALA A 108 -14.00 -1.41 -31.78
C ALA A 108 -13.89 -2.25 -33.08
N VAL A 109 -12.88 -3.13 -33.19
CA VAL A 109 -12.77 -4.05 -34.34
C VAL A 109 -13.95 -5.01 -34.41
N SER A 110 -14.36 -5.56 -33.27
CA SER A 110 -15.50 -6.47 -33.21
C SER A 110 -16.78 -5.79 -33.69
N PHE A 111 -17.07 -4.58 -33.18
CA PHE A 111 -18.25 -3.82 -33.57
C PHE A 111 -18.27 -3.50 -35.07
N LEU A 112 -17.15 -2.99 -35.60
CA LEU A 112 -17.04 -2.67 -37.03
C LEU A 112 -17.17 -3.93 -37.90
N SER A 113 -16.60 -5.06 -37.46
CA SER A 113 -16.70 -6.32 -38.23
C SER A 113 -18.13 -6.85 -38.35
N HIS A 114 -19.01 -6.53 -37.39
CA HIS A 114 -20.43 -6.91 -37.40
C HIS A 114 -21.35 -5.80 -37.95
N CYS A 115 -20.80 -4.64 -38.33
CA CYS A 115 -21.59 -3.53 -38.86
C CYS A 115 -21.90 -3.76 -40.34
N GLY A 116 -23.19 -3.76 -40.71
CA GLY A 116 -23.66 -3.97 -42.09
C GLY A 116 -23.42 -2.79 -43.05
N ALA A 117 -22.95 -1.64 -42.55
CA ALA A 117 -22.72 -0.44 -43.35
C ALA A 117 -21.30 -0.42 -43.95
N GLN A 118 -21.14 -0.88 -45.19
CA GLN A 118 -19.83 -1.00 -45.85
C GLN A 118 -19.44 0.27 -46.62
N THR A 119 -19.38 1.40 -45.93
CA THR A 119 -18.84 2.64 -46.50
C THR A 119 -17.32 2.57 -46.66
N GLN A 120 -16.72 3.43 -47.49
CA GLN A 120 -15.25 3.50 -47.56
C GLN A 120 -14.62 3.85 -46.21
N ALA A 121 -15.23 4.77 -45.45
CA ALA A 121 -14.77 5.15 -44.11
C ALA A 121 -14.76 3.94 -43.15
N HIS A 122 -15.76 3.07 -43.24
CA HIS A 122 -15.83 1.84 -42.44
C HIS A 122 -14.62 0.92 -42.71
N ARG A 123 -14.30 0.69 -43.98
CA ARG A 123 -13.17 -0.16 -44.38
C ARG A 123 -11.82 0.42 -43.93
N LEU A 124 -11.67 1.74 -43.97
CA LEU A 124 -10.45 2.43 -43.51
C LEU A 124 -10.28 2.38 -41.99
N LEU A 125 -11.37 2.54 -41.23
CA LEU A 125 -11.32 2.44 -39.78
C LEU A 125 -11.00 1.02 -39.32
N LEU A 126 -11.63 0.02 -39.93
CA LEU A 126 -11.39 -1.38 -39.59
C LEU A 126 -9.94 -1.80 -39.85
N SER A 127 -9.36 -1.41 -40.99
CA SER A 127 -7.95 -1.72 -41.30
C SER A 127 -6.99 -1.03 -40.34
N HIS A 128 -7.28 0.21 -39.94
CA HIS A 128 -6.49 0.95 -38.97
C HIS A 128 -6.46 0.25 -37.60
N PHE A 129 -7.63 -0.11 -37.04
CA PHE A 129 -7.68 -0.78 -35.73
C PHE A 129 -7.07 -2.19 -35.76
N GLN A 130 -7.19 -2.93 -36.86
CA GLN A 130 -6.50 -4.21 -37.04
C GLN A 130 -4.97 -4.04 -37.07
N GLY A 131 -4.47 -2.97 -37.71
CA GLY A 131 -3.05 -2.62 -37.70
C GLY A 131 -2.51 -2.34 -36.28
N LEU A 132 -3.29 -1.64 -35.45
CA LEU A 132 -2.93 -1.35 -34.06
C LEU A 132 -2.76 -2.62 -33.20
N GLN A 133 -3.53 -3.68 -33.46
CA GLN A 133 -3.40 -4.95 -32.74
C GLN A 133 -2.09 -5.69 -33.08
N THR A 134 -1.62 -5.60 -34.33
CA THR A 134 -0.36 -6.24 -34.76
C THR A 134 0.88 -5.55 -34.19
N SER A 135 0.78 -4.26 -33.86
CA SER A 135 1.88 -3.47 -33.30
C SER A 135 2.07 -3.66 -31.79
N SER A 136 1.11 -4.29 -31.09
CA SER A 136 1.06 -4.44 -29.62
C SER A 136 2.20 -5.29 -29.01
N ARG A 137 3.10 -5.87 -29.82
CA ARG A 137 4.35 -6.51 -29.32
C ARG A 137 5.53 -5.55 -29.15
N GLY A 138 5.38 -4.27 -29.51
CA GLY A 138 6.36 -3.23 -29.20
C GLY A 138 5.61 -1.98 -28.73
N SER A 139 5.98 -1.47 -27.54
CA SER A 139 5.41 -0.28 -26.90
C SER A 139 4.94 0.80 -27.91
N PRO A 140 3.63 1.10 -27.98
CA PRO A 140 3.15 2.29 -28.67
C PRO A 140 3.04 3.41 -27.65
N SER A 141 3.99 4.36 -27.68
CA SER A 141 3.76 5.69 -27.13
C SER A 141 2.58 6.34 -27.89
N PRO A 142 1.58 6.93 -27.21
CA PRO A 142 0.51 7.63 -27.90
C PRO A 142 1.07 8.82 -28.68
N PRO A 143 0.55 9.15 -29.87
CA PRO A 143 0.91 10.38 -30.56
C PRO A 143 0.50 11.56 -29.68
N ALA A 144 1.49 12.37 -29.29
CA ALA A 144 1.31 13.54 -28.45
C ALA A 144 0.34 14.53 -29.11
N SER A 145 -0.80 14.78 -28.46
CA SER A 145 -1.60 15.98 -28.74
C SER A 145 -0.81 17.21 -28.31
N PRO A 146 -0.80 18.31 -29.10
CA PRO A 146 -0.05 19.52 -28.77
C PRO A 146 -0.77 20.27 -27.63
N LEU A 147 -0.39 19.97 -26.38
CA LEU A 147 -0.86 20.73 -25.22
C LEU A 147 0.03 21.97 -25.01
N ARG A 148 -0.65 23.08 -24.81
CA ARG A 148 -0.15 24.45 -24.84
C ARG A 148 0.83 24.72 -23.70
N HIS A 149 1.86 25.52 -24.00
CA HIS A 149 2.81 26.02 -23.02
C HIS A 149 2.08 26.79 -21.91
N ALA A 150 2.20 26.31 -20.66
CA ALA A 150 2.06 27.14 -19.48
C ALA A 150 3.25 26.83 -18.56
N ALA A 151 3.95 27.89 -18.20
CA ALA A 151 5.30 27.88 -17.70
C ALA A 151 5.46 27.32 -16.28
N SER A 152 6.63 26.74 -16.08
CA SER A 152 7.32 26.40 -14.83
C SER A 152 7.14 27.42 -13.70
N CYS A 153 6.85 26.93 -12.49
CA CYS A 153 7.51 27.38 -11.26
C CYS A 153 7.77 26.19 -10.33
N LYS A 154 9.04 26.03 -9.96
CA LYS A 154 9.61 25.04 -9.06
C LYS A 154 9.04 25.12 -7.64
N GLY A 155 8.90 23.97 -7.00
CA GLY A 155 8.70 23.84 -5.56
C GLY A 155 8.87 22.39 -5.12
N ALA A 156 10.12 21.94 -5.00
CA ALA A 156 10.44 20.66 -4.41
C ALA A 156 10.18 20.70 -2.90
N SER A 157 9.53 19.68 -2.34
CA SER A 157 9.96 18.99 -1.11
C SER A 157 9.02 17.85 -0.73
N HIS A 158 9.56 16.63 -0.85
CA HIS A 158 9.34 15.45 -0.02
C HIS A 158 8.03 15.38 0.81
N ALA A 159 7.00 14.77 0.23
CA ALA A 159 5.95 14.08 0.98
C ALA A 159 6.19 12.58 0.83
N GLY A 160 6.93 11.97 1.75
CA GLY A 160 7.28 10.56 1.64
C GLY A 160 8.13 10.10 2.81
N GLY A 161 7.47 9.89 3.94
CA GLY A 161 8.12 9.49 5.18
C GLY A 161 7.49 10.22 6.33
N ALA A 162 6.27 9.82 6.70
CA ALA A 162 5.83 10.04 8.06
C ALA A 162 6.88 9.38 8.95
N LEU A 163 7.81 10.20 9.48
CA LEU A 163 8.74 9.78 10.51
C LEU A 163 7.87 9.23 11.63
N TRP A 164 7.83 7.91 11.74
CA TRP A 164 7.43 7.26 12.96
C TRP A 164 8.22 7.92 14.08
N ARG A 165 7.54 8.70 14.91
CA ARG A 165 8.10 9.26 16.13
C ARG A 165 7.69 8.32 17.25
N PRO A 166 8.64 7.58 17.85
CA PRO A 166 8.39 6.94 19.12
C PRO A 166 8.02 8.02 20.14
N TRP A 167 6.98 7.76 20.93
CA TRP A 167 6.64 8.56 22.11
C TRP A 167 7.70 8.38 23.19
#